data_AF-A0A9E2JRE6-F1
#
_entry.id   AF-A0A9E2JRE6-F1
#
_cell.length_a   1.000
_cell.length_b   1.000
_cell.length_c   1.000
_cell.angle_alpha   90.00
_cell.angle_beta   90.00
_cell.angle_gamma   90.00
#
_symmetry.space_group_name_H-M   'P 1'
#
loop_
_entity.id
_entity.type
_entity.pdbx_description
1 polymer ?
#
loop_
_entity_poly.entity_id
_entity_poly.type
_entity_poly.pdbx_seq_one_letter_code
_entity_poly.pdbx_strand_id
1 'polypeptide(L)'
;DLCNKAAMTSQPLVSEPPELCLSAGDKISVLGIELETRRRNRMNGTIGEANGDLLSITVDQSFGNCPRYIHLRGGLHHVDVQSERRDSTNLSADDLSQIGAADMFFIASRATVIGGDPQSGVDVNHRGGPPGFVKALDDGTLIFPDYDGNKFFNTLGNILLDPRVALLLPDFATGDMLTIAGHAEVVMDTGEQKPLFGAERGVRLKPSCIYRAKQALPLRYARVALSRDTLLRAGNAASQLR
;
A
#
# COMPACT_ATOMS: atom_id res chain seq x y z
N ASP A 1 -8.41 15.24 28.64
CA ASP A 1 -8.13 15.12 27.19
C ASP A 1 -7.56 13.78 26.76
N LEU A 2 -8.23 12.67 27.08
CA LEU A 2 -7.86 11.32 26.63
C LEU A 2 -8.49 10.93 25.27
N CYS A 3 -9.37 11.78 24.72
CA CYS A 3 -10.24 11.42 23.60
C CYS A 3 -9.53 11.34 22.23
N ASN A 4 -8.30 11.87 22.12
CA ASN A 4 -7.56 11.95 20.85
C ASN A 4 -6.21 11.20 20.88
N LYS A 5 -6.05 10.20 21.76
CA LYS A 5 -4.84 9.37 21.81
C LYS A 5 -5.16 7.94 21.42
N ALA A 6 -4.41 7.40 20.46
CA ALA A 6 -4.38 5.98 20.13
C ALA A 6 -3.08 5.38 20.69
N ALA A 7 -3.15 4.19 21.26
CA ALA A 7 -2.00 3.44 21.75
C ALA A 7 -2.10 2.01 21.22
N MET A 8 -1.00 1.48 20.70
CA MET A 8 -0.92 0.10 20.26
C MET A 8 0.40 -0.52 20.67
N THR A 9 0.36 -1.81 21.01
CA THR A 9 1.56 -2.62 21.11
C THR A 9 1.97 -3.05 19.72
N SER A 10 3.21 -2.77 19.32
CA SER A 10 3.68 -3.08 17.98
C SER A 10 5.09 -3.63 18.00
N GLN A 11 5.29 -4.79 17.39
CA GLN A 11 6.62 -5.27 17.00
C GLN A 11 6.71 -5.23 15.46
N PRO A 12 7.75 -4.62 14.88
CA PRO A 12 7.99 -4.70 13.45
C PRO A 12 8.07 -6.15 12.98
N LEU A 13 7.34 -6.50 11.92
CA LEU A 13 7.28 -7.87 11.38
C LEU A 13 8.57 -8.30 10.66
N VAL A 14 9.39 -7.36 10.24
CA VAL A 14 10.72 -7.63 9.70
C VAL A 14 11.71 -7.06 10.71
N SER A 15 12.75 -7.84 11.05
CA SER A 15 13.91 -7.34 11.80
C SER A 15 14.26 -5.97 11.25
N GLU A 16 14.23 -4.98 12.14
CA GLU A 16 14.08 -3.56 11.79
C GLU A 16 14.63 -3.24 10.39
N PRO A 17 13.81 -2.69 9.46
CA PRO A 17 14.46 -1.99 8.36
C PRO A 17 15.41 -0.99 9.04
N PRO A 18 16.68 -0.88 8.63
CA PRO A 18 17.73 -0.17 9.37
C PRO A 18 17.48 1.34 9.61
N GLU A 19 16.27 1.82 9.33
CA GLU A 19 15.86 3.22 9.21
C GLU A 19 14.39 3.46 9.62
N LEU A 20 13.70 2.54 10.33
CA LEU A 20 12.37 2.84 10.89
C LEU A 20 12.51 3.79 12.09
N CYS A 21 12.86 5.05 11.79
CA CYS A 21 12.93 6.13 12.76
C CYS A 21 11.51 6.53 13.14
N LEU A 22 10.98 5.91 14.19
CA LEU A 22 9.76 6.35 14.86
C LEU A 22 10.16 7.28 16.00
N SER A 23 10.26 8.58 15.73
CA SER A 23 10.61 9.55 16.76
C SER A 23 9.36 10.25 17.29
N ALA A 24 9.35 10.56 18.58
CA ALA A 24 8.35 11.46 19.15
C ALA A 24 8.33 12.78 18.36
N GLY A 25 7.14 13.23 17.97
CA GLY A 25 6.93 14.41 17.13
C GLY A 25 6.79 14.12 15.63
N ASP A 26 7.21 12.95 15.14
CA ASP A 26 7.07 12.61 13.73
C ASP A 26 5.60 12.41 13.33
N LYS A 27 5.26 12.74 12.08
CA LYS A 27 3.95 12.42 11.51
C LYS A 27 3.88 10.94 11.14
N ILE A 28 2.74 10.32 11.41
CA ILE A 28 2.46 8.92 11.08
C ILE A 28 1.09 8.76 10.43
N SER A 29 0.99 7.83 9.49
CA SER A 29 -0.27 7.39 8.91
C SER A 29 -0.40 5.89 9.11
N VAL A 30 -1.55 5.46 9.62
CA VAL A 30 -1.87 4.08 9.98
C VAL A 30 -3.09 3.65 9.19
N LEU A 31 -3.00 2.44 8.62
CA LEU A 31 -4.11 1.77 7.96
C LEU A 31 -4.46 0.48 8.70
N GLY A 32 -5.61 0.46 9.36
CA GLY A 32 -6.21 -0.77 9.85
C GLY A 32 -7.08 -1.37 8.74
N ILE A 33 -6.86 -2.64 8.39
CA ILE A 33 -7.65 -3.33 7.37
C ILE A 33 -7.97 -4.77 7.79
N GLU A 34 -9.23 -5.15 7.68
CA GLU A 34 -9.74 -6.49 7.96
C GLU A 34 -10.27 -7.08 6.65
N LEU A 35 -9.48 -7.97 6.02
CA LEU A 35 -9.74 -8.48 4.67
C LEU A 35 -10.91 -9.48 4.62
N GLU A 36 -11.24 -10.12 5.75
CA GLU A 36 -12.36 -11.07 5.87
C GLU A 36 -13.71 -10.36 5.90
N THR A 37 -13.78 -9.12 6.37
CA THR A 37 -15.02 -8.31 6.40
C THR A 37 -14.97 -7.12 5.44
N ARG A 38 -13.83 -6.92 4.76
CA ARG A 38 -13.52 -5.77 3.89
C ARG A 38 -13.62 -4.43 4.62
N ARG A 39 -13.33 -4.40 5.93
CA ARG A 39 -13.34 -3.15 6.72
C ARG A 39 -11.98 -2.48 6.66
N ARG A 40 -11.98 -1.16 6.58
CA ARG A 40 -10.76 -0.36 6.53
C ARG A 40 -10.93 0.96 7.24
N ASN A 41 -10.02 1.27 8.14
CA ASN A 41 -9.92 2.54 8.82
C ASN A 41 -8.54 3.14 8.60
N ARG A 42 -8.50 4.45 8.36
CA ARG A 42 -7.26 5.21 8.29
C ARG A 42 -7.20 6.19 9.44
N MET A 43 -6.01 6.34 10.00
CA MET A 43 -5.71 7.30 11.05
C MET A 43 -4.39 8.00 10.74
N ASN A 44 -4.40 9.34 10.73
CA ASN A 44 -3.20 10.15 10.67
C ASN A 44 -3.01 10.84 12.01
N GLY A 45 -1.76 11.05 12.40
CA GLY A 45 -1.44 11.70 13.64
C GLY A 45 0.03 12.03 13.81
N THR A 46 0.37 12.43 15.02
CA THR A 46 1.74 12.67 15.47
C THR A 46 2.12 11.64 16.52
N ILE A 47 3.29 11.03 16.37
CA ILE A 47 3.86 10.10 17.34
C ILE A 47 4.09 10.86 18.65
N GLY A 48 3.53 10.35 19.74
CA GLY A 48 3.77 10.84 21.08
C GLY A 48 4.99 10.16 21.70
N GLU A 49 4.87 8.85 21.90
CA GLU A 49 5.92 7.97 22.42
C GLU A 49 6.05 6.78 21.48
N ALA A 50 7.28 6.43 21.14
CA ALA A 50 7.62 5.20 20.44
C ALA A 50 8.74 4.53 21.25
N ASN A 51 8.37 3.48 21.97
CA ASN A 51 9.32 2.56 22.61
C ASN A 51 9.03 1.15 22.06
N GLY A 52 9.97 0.22 22.23
CA GLY A 52 9.94 -1.09 21.56
C GLY A 52 8.65 -1.90 21.72
N ASP A 53 7.83 -1.60 22.73
CA ASP A 53 6.57 -2.28 23.00
C ASP A 53 5.33 -1.38 22.86
N LEU A 54 5.47 -0.06 22.77
CA LEU A 54 4.37 0.89 22.76
C LEU A 54 4.58 2.00 21.73
N LEU A 55 3.60 2.14 20.83
CA LEU A 55 3.45 3.28 19.95
C LEU A 55 2.20 4.07 20.36
N SER A 56 2.40 5.29 20.87
CA SER A 56 1.31 6.23 21.13
C SER A 56 1.25 7.32 20.06
N ILE A 57 0.03 7.66 19.66
CA ILE A 57 -0.25 8.57 18.55
C ILE A 57 -1.32 9.56 19.00
N THR A 58 -1.02 10.85 18.89
CA THR A 58 -2.04 11.90 18.97
C THR A 58 -2.73 11.99 17.62
N VAL A 59 -4.04 11.74 17.60
CA VAL A 59 -4.83 11.62 16.37
C VAL A 59 -5.17 13.00 15.83
N ASP A 60 -4.73 13.27 14.60
CA ASP A 60 -5.11 14.47 13.84
C ASP A 60 -6.39 14.21 13.05
N GLN A 61 -6.48 13.02 12.45
CA GLN A 61 -7.57 12.63 11.56
C GLN A 61 -7.86 11.13 11.67
N SER A 62 -9.12 10.75 11.64
CA SER A 62 -9.55 9.35 11.52
C SER A 62 -10.81 9.26 10.69
N PHE A 63 -10.79 8.38 9.68
CA PHE A 63 -11.94 8.18 8.80
C PHE A 63 -12.09 6.70 8.44
N GLY A 64 -13.35 6.24 8.43
CA GLY A 64 -13.72 4.98 7.78
C GLY A 64 -13.59 5.14 6.26
N ASN A 65 -12.97 4.17 5.60
CA ASN A 65 -12.81 4.22 4.16
C ASN A 65 -13.77 3.28 3.43
N CYS A 66 -14.02 3.61 2.16
CA CYS A 66 -14.85 2.80 1.27
C CYS A 66 -14.18 1.43 1.02
N PRO A 67 -14.93 0.31 1.06
CA PRO A 67 -14.38 -1.04 0.89
C PRO A 67 -14.11 -1.42 -0.57
N ARG A 68 -14.23 -0.47 -1.52
CA ARG A 68 -14.04 -0.72 -2.95
C ARG A 68 -12.68 -1.35 -3.22
N TYR A 69 -12.67 -2.31 -4.12
CA TYR A 69 -11.48 -3.06 -4.53
C TYR A 69 -10.81 -3.92 -3.44
N ILE A 70 -11.39 -4.04 -2.24
CA ILE A 70 -10.91 -5.00 -1.22
C ILE A 70 -11.54 -6.36 -1.53
N HIS A 71 -10.72 -7.33 -1.91
CA HIS A 71 -11.19 -8.70 -2.17
C HIS A 71 -11.50 -9.41 -0.86
N LEU A 72 -12.51 -10.27 -0.87
CA LEU A 72 -12.83 -11.09 0.29
C LEU A 72 -11.76 -12.17 0.44
N ARG A 73 -11.15 -12.23 1.62
CA ARG A 73 -10.23 -13.30 2.00
C ARG A 73 -10.82 -14.10 3.15
N GLY A 74 -10.32 -15.30 3.36
CA GLY A 74 -10.78 -16.18 4.44
C GLY A 74 -9.74 -17.23 4.77
N GLY A 75 -9.97 -17.92 5.89
CA GLY A 75 -9.06 -18.94 6.40
C GLY A 75 -7.84 -18.35 7.09
N LEU A 76 -8.04 -17.25 7.83
CA LEU A 76 -7.01 -16.65 8.66
C LEU A 76 -6.35 -17.69 9.56
N HIS A 77 -5.05 -17.84 9.42
CA HIS A 77 -4.22 -18.46 10.44
C HIS A 77 -2.89 -17.76 10.55
N HIS A 78 -2.28 -17.88 11.72
CA HIS A 78 -0.95 -17.34 12.00
C HIS A 78 0.07 -18.46 11.85
N VAL A 79 1.25 -18.11 11.34
CA VAL A 79 2.41 -19.00 11.32
C VAL A 79 3.58 -18.28 11.96
N ASP A 80 4.44 -19.04 12.63
CA ASP A 80 5.71 -18.52 13.12
C ASP A 80 6.59 -18.14 11.94
N VAL A 81 7.19 -16.95 12.01
CA VAL A 81 7.99 -16.40 10.93
C VAL A 81 9.46 -16.37 11.31
N GLN A 82 10.29 -16.83 10.40
CA GLN A 82 11.72 -16.57 10.37
C GLN A 82 12.03 -16.07 8.98
N SER A 83 12.50 -14.83 8.90
CA SER A 83 12.69 -14.17 7.62
C SER A 83 14.03 -13.45 7.59
N GLU A 84 14.70 -13.55 6.46
CA GLU A 84 15.82 -12.69 6.12
C GLU A 84 15.39 -11.66 5.07
N ARG A 85 15.76 -10.42 5.34
CA ARG A 85 15.61 -9.31 4.41
C ARG A 85 16.74 -9.33 3.38
N ARG A 86 16.36 -9.14 2.12
CA ARG A 86 17.28 -8.91 1.00
C ARG A 86 16.99 -7.56 0.36
N ASP A 87 18.05 -6.80 0.16
CA ASP A 87 18.01 -5.48 -0.46
C ASP A 87 18.50 -5.53 -1.90
N SER A 88 17.89 -4.72 -2.75
CA SER A 88 18.27 -4.58 -4.15
C SER A 88 17.89 -3.20 -4.68
N THR A 89 18.52 -2.80 -5.78
CA THR A 89 18.12 -1.63 -6.58
C THR A 89 17.43 -2.03 -7.89
N ASN A 90 17.41 -3.32 -8.23
CA ASN A 90 16.78 -3.87 -9.42
C ASN A 90 15.80 -4.99 -9.06
N LEU A 91 14.72 -5.11 -9.84
CA LEU A 91 13.71 -6.16 -9.69
C LEU A 91 14.27 -7.50 -10.16
N SER A 92 14.17 -8.51 -9.30
CA SER A 92 14.48 -9.91 -9.66
C SER A 92 13.29 -10.59 -10.33
N ALA A 93 13.50 -11.78 -10.88
CA ALA A 93 12.41 -12.59 -11.45
C ALA A 93 11.33 -12.94 -10.40
N ASP A 94 11.72 -13.23 -9.16
CA ASP A 94 10.79 -13.48 -8.04
C ASP A 94 9.95 -12.23 -7.74
N ASP A 95 10.54 -11.04 -7.84
CA ASP A 95 9.83 -9.77 -7.58
C ASP A 95 8.82 -9.49 -8.70
N LEU A 96 9.22 -9.67 -9.96
CA LEU A 96 8.34 -9.52 -11.12
C LEU A 96 7.17 -10.50 -11.07
N SER A 97 7.42 -11.76 -10.67
CA SER A 97 6.38 -12.76 -10.48
C SER A 97 5.37 -12.33 -9.42
N GLN A 98 5.84 -11.85 -8.27
CA GLN A 98 4.97 -11.37 -7.18
C GLN A 98 4.16 -10.13 -7.59
N ILE A 99 4.78 -9.17 -8.29
CA ILE A 99 4.09 -8.00 -8.84
C ILE A 99 2.98 -8.42 -9.81
N GLY A 100 3.27 -9.35 -10.73
CA GLY A 100 2.30 -9.84 -11.71
C GLY A 100 1.14 -10.61 -11.09
N ALA A 101 1.37 -11.31 -9.97
CA ALA A 101 0.33 -12.02 -9.24
C ALA A 101 -0.48 -11.13 -8.29
N ALA A 102 0.04 -9.96 -7.92
CA ALA A 102 -0.56 -9.07 -6.94
C ALA A 102 -1.97 -8.61 -7.39
N ASP A 103 -2.93 -8.77 -6.48
CA ASP A 103 -4.30 -8.27 -6.62
C ASP A 103 -4.60 -7.09 -5.67
N MET A 104 -3.62 -6.76 -4.82
CA MET A 104 -3.60 -5.58 -3.98
C MET A 104 -2.17 -5.19 -3.61
N PHE A 105 -2.00 -3.94 -3.19
CA PHE A 105 -0.80 -3.45 -2.51
C PHE A 105 -1.19 -2.28 -1.58
N PHE A 106 -0.27 -1.93 -0.68
CA PHE A 106 -0.35 -0.70 0.09
C PHE A 106 0.62 0.33 -0.49
N ILE A 107 0.25 1.60 -0.46
CA ILE A 107 1.10 2.71 -0.91
C ILE A 107 1.21 3.73 0.21
N ALA A 108 2.44 4.09 0.56
CA ALA A 108 2.77 5.21 1.39
C ALA A 108 3.22 6.40 0.52
N SER A 109 2.76 7.60 0.84
CA SER A 109 3.18 8.86 0.20
C SER A 109 3.25 9.99 1.23
N ARG A 110 3.75 11.15 0.83
CA ARG A 110 3.94 12.31 1.72
C ARG A 110 3.71 13.62 1.00
N ALA A 111 3.36 14.66 1.74
CA ALA A 111 3.46 16.04 1.27
C ALA A 111 4.92 16.53 1.33
N THR A 112 5.26 17.56 0.55
CA THR A 112 6.61 18.16 0.52
C THR A 112 7.03 18.72 1.88
N VAL A 113 6.09 19.38 2.56
CA VAL A 113 6.27 19.94 3.90
C VAL A 113 5.56 19.03 4.89
N ILE A 114 6.32 18.50 5.85
CA ILE A 114 5.80 17.79 7.01
C ILE A 114 5.86 18.80 8.16
N GLY A 115 4.72 19.36 8.53
CA GLY A 115 4.61 20.44 9.52
C GLY A 115 3.56 20.17 10.58
N GLY A 116 3.26 21.20 11.38
CA GLY A 116 2.23 21.14 12.42
C GLY A 116 0.79 21.17 11.88
N ASP A 117 0.59 21.45 10.60
CA ASP A 117 -0.74 21.40 9.98
C ASP A 117 -1.24 19.93 9.93
N PRO A 118 -2.43 19.62 10.50
CA PRO A 118 -3.05 18.30 10.43
C PRO A 118 -3.25 17.74 9.01
N GLN A 119 -3.28 18.60 7.98
CA GLN A 119 -3.37 18.20 6.57
C GLN A 119 -2.01 17.98 5.92
N SER A 120 -0.93 18.43 6.55
CA SER A 120 0.45 18.21 6.10
C SER A 120 1.01 16.93 6.71
N GLY A 121 1.60 16.05 5.91
CA GLY A 121 2.25 14.86 6.44
C GLY A 121 2.25 13.66 5.51
N VAL A 122 2.20 12.48 6.12
CA VAL A 122 2.27 11.19 5.46
C VAL A 122 0.88 10.59 5.26
N ASP A 123 0.75 9.72 4.26
CA ASP A 123 -0.45 8.98 3.94
C ASP A 123 -0.10 7.51 3.67
N VAL A 124 -0.96 6.58 4.10
CA VAL A 124 -0.99 5.20 3.64
C VAL A 124 -2.38 4.83 3.12
N ASN A 125 -2.41 4.11 2.00
CA ASN A 125 -3.65 3.66 1.38
C ASN A 125 -3.54 2.25 0.82
N HIS A 126 -4.68 1.59 0.68
CA HIS A 126 -4.82 0.31 -0.02
C HIS A 126 -5.23 0.56 -1.47
N ARG A 127 -4.58 -0.14 -2.39
CA ARG A 127 -4.97 -0.23 -3.81
C ARG A 127 -5.23 -1.69 -4.15
N GLY A 128 -6.37 -1.96 -4.80
CA GLY A 128 -6.75 -3.30 -5.22
C GLY A 128 -7.22 -3.31 -6.67
N GLY A 129 -7.08 -4.46 -7.32
CA GLY A 129 -7.43 -4.65 -8.72
C GLY A 129 -7.46 -6.13 -9.10
N PRO A 130 -7.75 -6.47 -10.36
CA PRO A 130 -7.53 -7.84 -10.83
C PRO A 130 -6.03 -8.18 -10.75
N PRO A 131 -5.64 -9.45 -10.54
CA PRO A 131 -4.24 -9.87 -10.67
C PRO A 131 -3.60 -9.32 -11.94
N GLY A 132 -2.40 -8.76 -11.83
CA GLY A 132 -1.68 -8.13 -12.94
C GLY A 132 -2.13 -6.70 -13.26
N PHE A 133 -2.92 -6.05 -12.39
CA PHE A 133 -3.24 -4.62 -12.50
C PHE A 133 -2.03 -3.72 -12.24
N VAL A 134 -0.98 -4.24 -11.58
CA VAL A 134 0.35 -3.62 -11.55
C VAL A 134 1.22 -4.33 -12.57
N LYS A 135 1.94 -3.56 -13.38
CA LYS A 135 2.91 -4.11 -14.34
C LYS A 135 4.27 -3.47 -14.17
N ALA A 136 5.32 -4.25 -14.36
CA ALA A 136 6.65 -3.73 -14.61
C ALA A 136 6.84 -3.56 -16.13
N LEU A 137 7.41 -2.42 -16.53
CA LEU A 137 7.88 -2.14 -17.87
C LEU A 137 9.32 -2.68 -18.04
N ASP A 138 9.81 -2.71 -19.27
CA ASP A 138 11.13 -3.26 -19.62
C ASP A 138 12.29 -2.58 -18.87
N ASP A 139 12.14 -1.31 -18.49
CA ASP A 139 13.12 -0.53 -17.73
C ASP A 139 12.98 -0.69 -16.20
N GLY A 140 12.09 -1.58 -15.73
CA GLY A 140 11.79 -1.80 -14.32
C GLY A 140 10.81 -0.79 -13.71
N THR A 141 10.33 0.19 -14.48
CA THR A 141 9.28 1.12 -14.02
C THR A 141 7.99 0.37 -13.78
N LEU A 142 7.35 0.58 -12.63
CA LEU A 142 6.02 0.05 -12.36
C LEU A 142 4.95 0.99 -12.88
N ILE A 143 3.86 0.44 -13.39
CA ILE A 143 2.68 1.18 -13.81
C ILE A 143 1.42 0.53 -13.24
N PHE A 144 0.53 1.33 -12.67
CA PHE A 144 -0.75 0.86 -12.13
C PHE A 144 -1.86 1.90 -12.27
N PRO A 145 -3.12 1.46 -12.38
CA PRO A 145 -4.27 2.33 -12.56
C PRO A 145 -4.67 3.04 -11.27
N ASP A 146 -5.12 4.28 -11.41
CA ASP A 146 -5.94 4.96 -10.40
C ASP A 146 -7.41 4.94 -10.88
N TYR A 147 -8.19 4.05 -10.26
CA TYR A 147 -9.62 3.94 -10.51
C TYR A 147 -10.41 4.94 -9.68
N ASP A 148 -11.60 5.31 -10.18
CA ASP A 148 -12.52 6.20 -9.48
C ASP A 148 -12.80 5.71 -8.04
N GLY A 149 -12.54 6.62 -7.10
CA GLY A 149 -12.52 6.40 -5.67
C GLY A 149 -13.36 7.43 -4.92
N ASN A 150 -12.94 7.79 -3.71
CA ASN A 150 -13.64 8.77 -2.88
C ASN A 150 -13.28 10.23 -3.21
N LYS A 151 -12.54 10.48 -4.30
CA LYS A 151 -12.12 11.81 -4.79
C LYS A 151 -11.40 12.69 -3.77
N PHE A 152 -10.87 12.13 -2.69
CA PHE A 152 -10.05 12.88 -1.73
C PHE A 152 -8.64 13.17 -2.25
N PHE A 153 -8.20 12.49 -3.32
CA PHE A 153 -6.90 12.71 -3.98
C PHE A 153 -5.66 12.69 -3.08
N ASN A 154 -5.74 12.26 -1.81
CA ASN A 154 -4.63 12.32 -0.85
C ASN A 154 -3.31 11.73 -1.41
N THR A 155 -3.35 10.51 -1.95
CA THR A 155 -2.15 9.88 -2.51
C THR A 155 -1.62 10.61 -3.75
N LEU A 156 -2.51 11.04 -4.65
CA LEU A 156 -2.13 11.67 -5.92
C LEU A 156 -1.66 13.11 -5.73
N GLY A 157 -2.36 13.88 -4.89
CA GLY A 157 -1.95 15.22 -4.49
C GLY A 157 -0.58 15.19 -3.81
N ASN A 158 -0.33 14.21 -2.93
CA ASN A 158 1.00 13.97 -2.37
C ASN A 158 2.03 13.72 -3.46
N ILE A 159 1.77 12.81 -4.43
CA ILE A 159 2.71 12.53 -5.53
C ILE A 159 3.04 13.78 -6.36
N LEU A 160 2.05 14.64 -6.61
CA LEU A 160 2.25 15.89 -7.36
C LEU A 160 3.11 16.91 -6.60
N LEU A 161 3.11 16.87 -5.27
CA LEU A 161 3.89 17.75 -4.40
C LEU A 161 5.27 17.15 -4.06
N ASP A 162 5.34 15.85 -3.85
CA ASP A 162 6.53 15.08 -3.52
C ASP A 162 6.43 13.69 -4.17
N PRO A 163 7.28 13.39 -5.16
CA PRO A 163 7.18 12.15 -5.93
C PRO A 163 7.56 10.91 -5.12
N ARG A 164 8.11 11.03 -3.91
CA ARG A 164 8.56 9.87 -3.13
C ARG A 164 7.37 9.06 -2.63
N VAL A 165 7.37 7.78 -2.99
CA VAL A 165 6.39 6.79 -2.53
C VAL A 165 7.06 5.47 -2.20
N ALA A 166 6.38 4.66 -1.40
CA ALA A 166 6.74 3.27 -1.16
C ALA A 166 5.52 2.36 -1.32
N LEU A 167 5.69 1.26 -2.04
CA LEU A 167 4.70 0.19 -2.16
C LEU A 167 5.07 -0.96 -1.23
N LEU A 168 4.08 -1.58 -0.61
CA LEU A 168 4.19 -2.87 0.06
C LEU A 168 3.23 -3.86 -0.61
N LEU A 169 3.79 -4.93 -1.18
CA LEU A 169 3.08 -6.01 -1.86
C LEU A 169 3.17 -7.28 -1.01
N PRO A 170 2.18 -7.59 -0.16
CA PRO A 170 2.16 -8.84 0.59
C PRO A 170 1.68 -10.01 -0.28
N ASP A 171 2.35 -11.15 -0.16
CA ASP A 171 1.82 -12.44 -0.60
C ASP A 171 1.30 -13.21 0.61
N PHE A 172 -0.02 -13.28 0.76
CA PHE A 172 -0.67 -13.96 1.88
C PHE A 172 -0.64 -15.49 1.78
N ALA A 173 -0.27 -16.06 0.63
CA ALA A 173 -0.13 -17.51 0.48
C ALA A 173 1.23 -17.99 0.98
N THR A 174 2.30 -17.31 0.57
CA THR A 174 3.68 -17.67 0.96
C THR A 174 4.13 -16.97 2.25
N GLY A 175 3.59 -15.78 2.52
CA GLY A 175 4.05 -14.86 3.56
C GLY A 175 5.16 -13.93 3.09
N ASP A 176 5.54 -13.95 1.81
CA ASP A 176 6.57 -13.07 1.28
C ASP A 176 6.09 -11.61 1.28
N MET A 177 6.97 -10.70 1.69
CA MET A 177 6.75 -9.26 1.60
C MET A 177 7.74 -8.64 0.64
N LEU A 178 7.22 -7.87 -0.32
CA LEU A 178 8.01 -7.08 -1.25
C LEU A 178 7.70 -5.60 -1.07
N THR A 179 8.70 -4.82 -0.67
CA THR A 179 8.62 -3.37 -0.54
C THR A 179 9.41 -2.71 -1.67
N ILE A 180 8.82 -1.71 -2.32
CA ILE A 180 9.43 -1.00 -3.44
C ILE A 180 9.27 0.50 -3.19
N ALA A 181 10.37 1.19 -2.90
CA ALA A 181 10.41 2.63 -2.75
C ALA A 181 11.03 3.30 -3.99
N GLY A 182 10.55 4.49 -4.32
CA GLY A 182 10.98 5.20 -5.51
C GLY A 182 10.26 6.51 -5.74
N HIS A 183 10.32 6.98 -6.99
CA HIS A 183 9.72 8.23 -7.42
C HIS A 183 8.56 7.95 -8.36
N ALA A 184 7.38 8.46 -8.01
CA ALA A 184 6.16 8.31 -8.76
C ALA A 184 5.79 9.58 -9.53
N GLU A 185 5.04 9.38 -10.61
CA GLU A 185 4.44 10.42 -11.43
C GLU A 185 3.00 10.02 -11.79
N VAL A 186 2.12 11.02 -11.87
CA VAL A 186 0.73 10.82 -12.31
C VAL A 186 0.67 10.94 -13.82
N VAL A 187 0.13 9.90 -14.47
CA VAL A 187 -0.06 9.84 -15.91
C VAL A 187 -1.51 10.15 -16.24
N MET A 188 -1.78 11.28 -16.89
CA MET A 188 -3.14 11.70 -17.22
C MET A 188 -3.68 11.04 -18.50
N ASP A 189 -2.81 10.69 -19.44
CA ASP A 189 -3.20 9.97 -20.64
C ASP A 189 -3.03 8.47 -20.42
N THR A 190 -4.15 7.79 -20.14
CA THR A 190 -4.15 6.34 -19.94
C THR A 190 -4.13 5.56 -21.25
N GLY A 191 -4.44 6.20 -22.39
CA GLY A 191 -4.68 5.56 -23.67
C GLY A 191 -5.46 4.24 -23.57
N GLU A 192 -5.17 3.30 -24.46
CA GLU A 192 -5.57 1.89 -24.35
C GLU A 192 -4.49 1.03 -23.64
N GLN A 193 -3.54 1.66 -22.95
CA GLN A 193 -2.38 0.97 -22.39
C GLN A 193 -2.80 0.10 -21.21
N LYS A 194 -2.65 -1.22 -21.31
CA LYS A 194 -2.81 -2.12 -20.15
C LYS A 194 -1.61 -1.92 -19.21
N PRO A 195 -1.81 -1.56 -17.92
CA PRO A 195 -2.98 -1.90 -17.10
C PRO A 195 -3.95 -0.73 -16.82
N LEU A 196 -3.77 0.42 -17.47
CA LEU A 196 -4.54 1.65 -17.23
C LEU A 196 -5.93 1.65 -17.86
N PHE A 197 -6.33 0.56 -18.49
CA PHE A 197 -7.62 0.43 -19.13
C PHE A 197 -8.78 0.76 -18.15
N GLY A 198 -9.63 1.72 -18.56
CA GLY A 198 -10.78 2.17 -17.77
C GLY A 198 -10.42 2.90 -16.48
N ALA A 199 -9.15 3.24 -16.28
CA ALA A 199 -8.69 4.14 -15.22
C ALA A 199 -8.87 5.60 -15.68
N GLU A 200 -9.05 6.52 -14.72
CA GLU A 200 -9.07 7.96 -15.06
C GLU A 200 -7.67 8.49 -15.32
N ARG A 201 -6.68 7.85 -14.69
CA ARG A 201 -5.26 8.19 -14.73
C ARG A 201 -4.44 6.96 -14.32
N GLY A 202 -3.15 7.00 -14.61
CA GLY A 202 -2.16 6.03 -14.13
C GLY A 202 -1.19 6.63 -13.14
N VAL A 203 -0.45 5.77 -12.48
CA VAL A 203 0.76 6.15 -11.76
C VAL A 203 1.91 5.31 -12.30
N ARG A 204 3.00 5.97 -12.68
CA ARG A 204 4.28 5.31 -12.92
C ARG A 204 5.15 5.49 -11.69
N LEU A 205 5.90 4.45 -11.32
CA LEU A 205 6.84 4.46 -10.21
C LEU A 205 8.17 3.91 -10.71
N LYS A 206 9.21 4.73 -10.68
CA LYS A 206 10.58 4.30 -10.92
C LYS A 206 11.22 3.83 -9.61
N PRO A 207 11.52 2.52 -9.45
CA PRO A 207 12.13 2.03 -8.23
C PRO A 207 13.52 2.62 -8.00
N SER A 208 13.84 2.91 -6.74
CA SER A 208 15.20 3.25 -6.30
C SER A 208 15.68 2.37 -5.15
N CYS A 209 14.76 1.74 -4.41
CA CYS A 209 15.10 0.81 -3.34
C CYS A 209 14.06 -0.31 -3.26
N ILE A 210 14.52 -1.55 -3.16
CA ILE A 210 13.67 -2.75 -3.12
C ILE A 210 14.10 -3.61 -1.93
N TYR A 211 13.13 -4.02 -1.13
CA TYR A 211 13.32 -4.91 0.01
C TYR A 211 12.42 -6.13 -0.16
N ARG A 212 13.00 -7.32 -0.10
CA ARG A 212 12.26 -8.58 -0.06
C ARG A 212 12.51 -9.27 1.26
N ALA A 213 11.45 -9.65 1.95
CA ALA A 213 11.51 -10.48 3.15
C ALA A 213 10.65 -11.72 2.91
N LYS A 214 11.30 -12.87 2.67
CA LYS A 214 10.61 -14.13 2.39
C LYS A 214 9.95 -14.66 3.66
N GLN A 215 8.71 -15.13 3.57
CA GLN A 215 7.92 -15.69 4.68
C GLN A 215 7.86 -14.79 5.94
N ALA A 216 7.94 -13.46 5.76
CA ALA A 216 8.01 -12.48 6.84
C ALA A 216 6.65 -12.08 7.43
N LEU A 217 5.59 -12.14 6.62
CA LEU A 217 4.24 -11.87 7.09
C LEU A 217 3.78 -13.07 7.92
N PRO A 218 3.31 -12.94 9.17
CA PRO A 218 2.82 -14.08 9.96
C PRO A 218 1.40 -14.49 9.60
N LEU A 219 0.68 -13.64 8.87
CA LEU A 219 -0.70 -13.89 8.49
C LEU A 219 -0.77 -14.71 7.20
N ARG A 220 -1.64 -15.73 7.18
CA ARG A 220 -1.98 -16.51 6.00
C ARG A 220 -3.46 -16.44 5.71
N TYR A 221 -3.82 -16.18 4.45
CA TYR A 221 -5.21 -16.19 3.98
C TYR A 221 -5.31 -16.51 2.49
N ALA A 222 -6.41 -17.13 2.09
CA ALA A 222 -6.75 -17.33 0.68
C ALA A 222 -7.76 -16.28 0.20
N ARG A 223 -7.69 -15.91 -1.09
CA ARG A 223 -8.74 -15.12 -1.73
C ARG A 223 -9.98 -15.99 -1.94
N VAL A 224 -11.10 -15.59 -1.32
CA VAL A 224 -12.40 -16.24 -1.46
C VAL A 224 -13.16 -15.67 -2.65
N ALA A 225 -13.18 -14.35 -2.81
CA ALA A 225 -13.89 -13.70 -3.90
C ALA A 225 -13.30 -12.32 -4.25
N LEU A 226 -13.28 -11.99 -5.54
CA LEU A 226 -12.97 -10.63 -6.00
C LEU A 226 -14.02 -9.64 -5.48
N SER A 227 -13.63 -8.37 -5.34
CA SER A 227 -14.58 -7.30 -5.07
C SER A 227 -15.54 -7.10 -6.25
N ARG A 228 -16.73 -6.56 -5.98
CA ARG A 228 -17.71 -6.22 -7.04
C ARG A 228 -17.10 -5.25 -8.05
N ASP A 229 -16.42 -4.20 -7.59
CA ASP A 229 -15.81 -3.19 -8.46
C ASP A 229 -14.73 -3.79 -9.35
N THR A 230 -13.93 -4.73 -8.83
CA THR A 230 -12.93 -5.45 -9.62
C THR A 230 -13.57 -6.30 -10.72
N LEU A 231 -14.65 -7.02 -10.41
CA LEU A 231 -15.39 -7.81 -11.38
C LEU A 231 -15.98 -6.94 -12.50
N LEU A 232 -16.59 -5.80 -12.14
CA LEU A 232 -17.12 -4.85 -13.12
C LEU A 232 -16.04 -4.33 -14.06
N ARG A 233 -14.84 -4.02 -13.53
CA ARG A 233 -13.71 -3.55 -14.34
C ARG A 233 -13.15 -4.64 -15.24
N ALA A 234 -12.97 -5.86 -14.73
CA ALA A 234 -12.51 -6.99 -15.52
C ALA A 234 -13.49 -7.32 -16.66
N GLY A 235 -14.80 -7.26 -16.40
CA GLY A 235 -15.84 -7.44 -17.41
C GLY A 235 -15.79 -6.38 -18.52
N ASN A 236 -15.68 -5.10 -18.14
CA ASN A 236 -15.58 -3.99 -19.10
C ASN A 236 -14.30 -4.07 -19.96
N ALA A 237 -13.18 -4.52 -19.37
CA ALA A 237 -11.94 -4.75 -20.10
C ALA A 237 -12.07 -5.88 -21.13
N ALA A 238 -12.77 -6.96 -20.78
CA ALA A 238 -13.01 -8.07 -21.71
C ALA A 238 -13.96 -7.67 -22.85
N SER A 239 -14.92 -6.78 -22.63
CA SER A 239 -15.87 -6.34 -23.66
C SER A 239 -15.31 -5.32 -24.65
N GLN A 240 -14.34 -4.49 -24.27
CA GLN A 240 -13.72 -3.50 -25.17
C GLN A 240 -12.55 -4.07 -25.99
N LEU A 241 -12.15 -5.32 -25.74
CA LEU A 241 -11.19 -6.07 -26.55
C LEU A 241 -11.86 -6.89 -27.67
N ARG A 242 -13.17 -6.72 -27.87
CA ARG A 242 -13.97 -7.39 -28.91
C ARG A 242 -14.42 -6.41 -29.98
#